data_AF-A0A349GBK0-F1
#
_entry.id   AF-A0A349GBK0-F1
#
_cell.length_a   1.000
_cell.length_b   1.000
_cell.length_c   1.000
_cell.angle_alpha   90.00
_cell.angle_beta   90.00
_cell.angle_gamma   90.00
#
_symmetry.space_group_name_H-M   'P 1'
#
loop_
_entity.id
_entity.type
_entity.pdbx_description
1 polymer ?
#
loop_
_entity_poly.entity_id
_entity_poly.type
_entity_poly.pdbx_seq_one_letter_code
_entity_poly.pdbx_strand_id
1 'polypeptide(L)' 'MEELEAEHDVAGDALYELTDLTNHFTVPSDACTTYGATYNMLKELVVDMYMHVHTENNVLFKRY' A
#
# COMPACT_ATOMS: atom_id res chain seq x y z
N MET A 1 -19.72 6.14 -7.09
CA MET A 1 -18.57 5.89 -6.20
C MET A 1 -17.28 6.42 -6.80
N GLU A 2 -17.39 7.10 -7.94
CA GLU A 2 -16.29 7.73 -8.67
C GLU A 2 -15.39 8.61 -7.79
N GLU A 3 -15.92 9.33 -6.80
CA GLU A 3 -15.09 10.12 -5.86
C GLU A 3 -14.20 9.22 -4.99
N LEU A 4 -14.75 8.14 -4.42
CA LEU A 4 -13.98 7.16 -3.62
C LEU A 4 -13.00 6.37 -4.48
N GLU A 5 -13.38 6.02 -5.71
CA GLU A 5 -12.48 5.34 -6.66
C GLU A 5 -11.29 6.24 -7.04
N ALA A 6 -11.53 7.54 -7.24
CA ALA A 6 -10.46 8.52 -7.45
C ALA A 6 -9.57 8.69 -6.21
N GLU A 7 -10.14 8.68 -5.00
CA GLU A 7 -9.37 8.65 -3.76
C GLU A 7 -8.49 7.39 -3.64
N HIS A 8 -9.00 6.24 -4.08
CA HIS A 8 -8.23 4.99 -4.14
C HIS A 8 -7.08 5.05 -5.15
N ASP A 9 -7.26 5.70 -6.30
CA ASP A 9 -6.17 5.90 -7.26
C ASP A 9 -5.04 6.74 -6.65
N VAL A 10 -5.38 7.84 -5.97
CA VAL A 10 -4.40 8.68 -5.26
C VAL A 10 -3.67 7.90 -4.17
N ALA A 11 -4.39 7.07 -3.40
CA ALA A 11 -3.77 6.21 -2.41
C ALA A 11 -2.83 5.16 -3.06
N GLY A 12 -3.24 4.60 -4.20
CA GLY A 12 -2.42 3.67 -4.99
C GLY A 12 -1.09 4.29 -5.44
N ASP A 13 -1.13 5.52 -5.96
CA ASP A 13 0.07 6.26 -6.37
C ASP A 13 1.03 6.49 -5.19
N ALA A 14 0.50 6.84 -4.00
CA ALA A 14 1.30 7.01 -2.80
C ALA A 14 1.96 5.69 -2.33
N LEU A 15 1.25 4.56 -2.41
CA LEU A 15 1.80 3.25 -2.07
C LEU A 15 2.86 2.78 -3.08
N TYR A 16 2.70 3.15 -4.36
CA TYR A 16 3.71 2.91 -5.39
C TYR A 16 4.98 3.71 -5.11
N GLU A 17 4.86 5.02 -4.85
CA GLU A 17 5.99 5.88 -4.50
C GLU A 17 6.71 5.37 -3.23
N LEU A 18 5.96 4.98 -2.20
CA LEU A 18 6.52 4.36 -1.00
C LEU A 18 7.32 3.09 -1.32
N THR A 19 6.81 2.24 -2.21
CA THR A 19 7.48 1.00 -2.60
C THR A 19 8.79 1.28 -3.34
N ASP A 20 8.82 2.29 -4.22
CA ASP A 20 10.02 2.70 -4.96
C ASP A 20 11.08 3.34 -4.04
N LEU A 21 10.68 4.30 -3.20
CA LEU A 21 11.56 4.98 -2.23
C LEU A 21 12.20 4.01 -1.24
N THR A 22 11.52 2.92 -0.91
CA THR A 22 12.03 1.89 0.01
C THR A 22 12.85 0.81 -0.69
N ASN A 23 13.09 0.94 -2.01
CA ASN A 23 13.70 -0.10 -2.85
C ASN A 23 13.02 -1.46 -2.63
N HIS A 24 11.70 -1.49 -2.80
CA HIS A 24 10.86 -2.67 -2.53
C HIS A 24 11.01 -3.23 -1.11
N PHE A 25 11.08 -2.33 -0.11
CA PHE A 25 11.30 -2.68 1.30
C PHE A 25 12.59 -3.48 1.55
N THR A 26 13.64 -3.22 0.76
CA THR A 26 14.96 -3.83 0.97
C THR A 26 15.65 -3.15 2.14
N VAL A 27 15.89 -3.88 3.23
CA VAL A 27 16.55 -3.36 4.43
C VAL A 27 18.04 -3.14 4.16
N PRO A 28 18.57 -1.91 4.36
CA PRO A 28 20.01 -1.63 4.24
C PRO A 28 20.85 -2.43 5.24
N SER A 29 22.08 -2.74 4.89
CA SER A 29 22.98 -3.54 5.75
C SER A 29 23.39 -2.85 7.06
N ASP A 30 23.32 -1.52 7.10
CA ASP A 30 23.64 -0.68 8.25
C ASP A 30 22.39 -0.25 9.05
N ALA A 31 21.21 -0.73 8.67
CA ALA A 31 19.96 -0.40 9.32
C ALA A 31 19.84 -1.09 10.70
N CYS A 32 19.22 -0.40 11.66
CA CYS A 32 18.92 -0.98 12.96
C CYS A 32 17.67 -1.89 12.90
N THR A 33 17.45 -2.68 13.95
CA THR A 33 16.31 -3.60 14.05
C THR A 33 14.95 -2.89 13.86
N THR A 34 14.80 -1.67 14.40
CA THR A 34 13.57 -0.89 14.25
C THR A 34 13.28 -0.55 12.79
N TYR A 35 14.31 -0.21 12.01
CA TYR A 35 14.15 0.10 10.59
C TYR A 35 13.66 -1.12 9.80
N GLY A 36 14.24 -2.30 10.06
CA GLY A 36 13.80 -3.55 9.45
C GLY A 36 12.36 -3.91 9.83
N ALA A 37 11.97 -3.73 11.10
CA ALA A 37 10.59 -3.91 11.54
C ALA A 37 9.62 -2.94 10.84
N THR A 38 10.00 -1.67 10.69
CA THR A 38 9.20 -0.67 9.95
C THR A 38 8.99 -1.11 8.51
N TYR A 39 10.03 -1.55 7.80
CA TYR A 39 9.90 -2.01 6.41
C TYR A 39 8.98 -3.22 6.27
N ASN A 40 9.02 -4.17 7.21
CA ASN A 40 8.08 -5.29 7.23
C ASN A 40 6.62 -4.82 7.42
N MET A 41 6.38 -3.89 8.35
CA MET A 41 5.05 -3.34 8.60
C MET A 41 4.52 -2.54 7.40
N LEU A 42 5.37 -1.76 6.74
CA LEU A 42 4.98 -1.02 5.53
C LEU A 42 4.62 -1.97 4.39
N LYS A 43 5.35 -3.07 4.24
CA LYS A 43 5.04 -4.10 3.25
C LYS A 43 3.68 -4.75 3.51
N GLU A 44 3.37 -5.05 4.76
CA GLU A 44 2.05 -5.56 5.17
C GLU A 44 0.94 -4.55 4.87
N LEU A 45 1.13 -3.28 5.25
CA LEU A 45 0.19 -2.20 4.96
C LEU A 45 -0.11 -2.09 3.46
N VAL A 46 0.91 -2.14 2.59
CA VAL A 46 0.73 -2.05 1.15
C VAL A 46 -0.11 -3.21 0.61
N VAL A 47 0.18 -4.44 1.05
CA VAL A 47 -0.59 -5.63 0.64
C VAL A 47 -2.06 -5.51 1.09
N ASP A 48 -2.27 -5.11 2.33
CA ASP A 48 -3.61 -4.98 2.89
C ASP A 48 -4.42 -3.89 2.19
N MET A 49 -3.79 -2.75 1.86
CA MET A 49 -4.45 -1.66 1.13
C MET A 49 -4.83 -2.08 -0.29
N TYR A 50 -3.98 -2.84 -0.99
CA TYR A 50 -4.36 -3.39 -2.30
C TYR A 50 -5.58 -4.30 -2.21
N MET A 51 -5.64 -5.16 -1.18
CA MET A 51 -6.79 -6.05 -0.96
C MET A 51 -8.05 -5.28 -0.56
N HIS A 52 -7.91 -4.23 0.24
CA HIS A 52 -8.99 -3.32 0.61
C HIS A 52 -9.60 -2.67 -0.63
N VAL A 53 -8.79 -1.95 -1.43
CA VAL A 53 -9.24 -1.28 -2.66
C VAL A 53 -9.83 -2.28 -3.66
N HIS A 54 -9.21 -3.45 -3.82
CA HIS A 54 -9.75 -4.49 -4.68
C HIS A 54 -11.15 -4.92 -4.25
N THR A 55 -11.34 -5.19 -2.96
CA THR A 55 -12.62 -5.62 -2.40
C THR A 55 -13.67 -4.55 -2.58
N GLU A 56 -13.34 -3.30 -2.30
CA GLU A 56 -14.29 -2.20 -2.44
C GLU A 56 -14.64 -1.95 -3.91
N ASN A 57 -13.68 -1.65 -4.78
CA ASN A 57 -13.93 -1.30 -6.19
C ASN A 57 -14.53 -2.47 -6.99
N ASN A 58 -14.10 -3.71 -6.72
CA ASN A 58 -14.46 -4.84 -7.57
C ASN A 58 -15.59 -5.71 -7.03
N VAL A 59 -15.91 -5.62 -5.74
CA VAL A 59 -16.96 -6.43 -5.13
C VAL A 59 -18.04 -5.54 -4.53
N LEU A 60 -17.69 -4.65 -3.61
CA LEU A 60 -18.67 -3.86 -2.87
C LEU A 60 -19.36 -2.84 -3.78
N PHE A 61 -18.59 -2.02 -4.49
CA PHE A 61 -19.08 -0.93 -5.32
C PHE A 61 -19.82 -1.41 -6.57
N LYS A 62 -19.59 -2.66 -7.01
CA LYS A 62 -20.37 -3.24 -8.11
C LYS A 62 -21.71 -3.82 -7.66
N ARG A 63 -21.85 -4.08 -6.36
CA ARG A 63 -23.06 -4.66 -5.77
C ARG A 63 -24.10 -3.61 -5.39
N TYR A 64 -23.68 -2.37 -5.16
CA TYR A 64 -24.49 -1.26 -4.66
C TYR A 64 -24.34 -0.04 -5.56
#